data_AF-A0AAV5VSV6-F1
#
_entry.id   AF-A0AAV5VSV6-F1
#
_cell.length_a   1.000
_cell.length_b   1.000
_cell.length_c   1.000
_cell.angle_alpha   90.00
_cell.angle_beta   90.00
_cell.angle_gamma   90.00
#
_symmetry.space_group_name_H-M   'P 1'
#
loop_
_entity.id
_entity.type
_entity.pdbx_description
1 polymer ?
#
loop_
_entity_poly.entity_id
_entity_poly.type
_entity_poly.pdbx_seq_one_letter_code
_entity_poly.pdbx_strand_id
1 'polypeptide(L)'
;RWIISAFAMSHSNSFLLLCFHFVYRHIAVARYIRKKNSYSLFFFRTHLLQLFAKWWFILFLALCFVLESITWFSLLYFQYEMESETFDRLKPLIEEEFPYLTSNAIATADYWRADHSLRWRPFLGTVGFCVLMTFVLCIVLYCAGNIYWNLHGNVKSKRLASLQKQLFYTLLVQVFSVPFILMYTPVLLVITPPLLHIHLSLPNHLMSSLFVVFPFLDALVILIGVRDYR
;
A
#
# COMPACT_ATOMS: atom_id res chain seq x y z
N ARG A 1 -8.36 -7.20 18.70
CA ARG A 1 -7.94 -5.94 18.03
C ARG A 1 -6.45 -5.86 17.82
N TRP A 2 -5.62 -6.02 18.86
CA TRP A 2 -4.15 -6.00 18.75
C TRP A 2 -3.58 -6.77 17.56
N ILE A 3 -4.00 -8.03 17.35
CA ILE A 3 -3.54 -8.87 16.23
C ILE A 3 -3.90 -8.25 14.87
N ILE A 4 -5.14 -7.79 14.70
CA ILE A 4 -5.62 -7.18 13.45
C ILE A 4 -4.90 -5.85 13.19
N SER A 5 -4.69 -5.03 14.22
CA SER A 5 -3.93 -3.79 14.13
C SER A 5 -2.46 -4.04 13.77
N ALA A 6 -1.83 -5.07 14.37
CA ALA A 6 -0.47 -5.47 14.05
C ALA A 6 -0.35 -6.04 12.63
N PHE A 7 -1.38 -6.77 12.16
CA PHE A 7 -1.44 -7.25 10.78
C PHE A 7 -1.53 -6.07 9.80
N ALA A 8 -2.40 -5.09 10.03
CA ALA A 8 -2.50 -3.89 9.19
C ALA A 8 -1.20 -3.08 9.17
N MET A 9 -0.53 -2.93 10.33
CA MET A 9 0.81 -2.34 10.45
C MET A 9 1.86 -3.10 9.63
N SER A 10 1.83 -4.44 9.63
CA SER A 10 2.79 -5.21 8.83
C SER A 10 2.58 -4.99 7.34
N HIS A 11 1.31 -4.88 6.92
CA HIS A 11 0.94 -4.69 5.53
C HIS A 11 1.33 -3.30 5.01
N SER A 12 1.21 -2.28 5.85
CA SER A 12 1.50 -0.89 5.52
C SER A 12 2.99 -0.65 5.17
N ASN A 13 3.89 -1.33 5.88
CA ASN A 13 5.32 -1.30 5.62
C ASN A 13 5.71 -1.71 4.18
N SER A 14 4.94 -2.61 3.54
CA SER A 14 5.17 -3.00 2.15
C SER A 14 5.00 -1.82 1.18
N PHE A 15 4.04 -0.92 1.45
CA PHE A 15 3.80 0.28 0.63
C PHE A 15 4.93 1.29 0.74
N LEU A 16 5.42 1.47 1.96
CA LEU A 16 6.51 2.40 2.23
C LEU A 16 7.79 1.94 1.52
N LEU A 17 8.12 0.65 1.61
CA LEU A 17 9.27 0.05 0.92
C LEU A 17 9.19 0.26 -0.59
N LEU A 18 8.01 0.02 -1.14
CA LEU A 18 7.70 0.18 -2.56
C LEU A 18 7.83 1.63 -3.02
N CYS A 19 7.34 2.59 -2.23
CA CYS A 19 7.52 4.01 -2.46
C CYS A 19 9.01 4.37 -2.55
N PHE A 20 9.81 3.96 -1.56
CA PHE A 20 11.26 4.20 -1.56
C PHE A 20 11.96 3.54 -2.76
N HIS A 21 11.52 2.35 -3.17
CA HIS A 21 12.07 1.66 -4.32
C HIS A 21 11.80 2.42 -5.64
N PHE A 22 10.59 2.95 -5.83
CA PHE A 22 10.26 3.80 -6.98
C PHE A 22 11.01 5.14 -6.98
N VAL A 23 11.13 5.78 -5.82
CA VAL A 23 11.92 7.00 -5.66
C VAL A 23 13.39 6.75 -6.00
N TYR A 24 13.97 5.69 -5.43
CA TYR A 24 15.36 5.30 -5.71
C TYR A 24 15.57 5.05 -7.21
N ARG A 25 14.70 4.24 -7.84
CA ARG A 25 14.79 3.93 -9.27
C ARG A 25 14.63 5.17 -10.14
N HIS A 26 13.70 6.07 -9.79
CA HIS A 26 13.53 7.34 -10.49
C HIS A 26 14.82 8.17 -10.49
N ILE A 27 15.49 8.27 -9.34
CA ILE A 27 16.74 9.01 -9.22
C ILE A 27 17.87 8.28 -9.98
N ALA A 28 17.95 6.95 -9.88
CA ALA A 28 18.96 6.14 -10.56
C ALA A 28 18.86 6.22 -12.09
N VAL A 29 17.66 6.05 -12.65
CA VAL A 29 17.41 6.14 -14.10
C VAL A 29 17.72 7.55 -14.62
N ALA A 30 17.36 8.59 -13.84
CA ALA A 30 17.66 9.97 -14.19
C ALA A 30 19.18 10.26 -14.26
N ARG A 31 20.03 9.55 -13.50
CA ARG A 31 21.49 9.69 -13.56
C ARG A 31 22.08 9.15 -14.87
N TYR A 32 21.52 8.07 -15.41
CA TYR A 32 22.01 7.46 -16.66
C TYR A 32 21.62 8.26 -17.92
N ILE A 33 20.64 9.16 -17.79
CA ILE A 33 20.14 9.96 -18.89
C ILE A 33 20.92 11.26 -18.98
N ARG A 34 21.95 11.24 -19.84
CA ARG A 34 22.76 12.41 -20.18
C ARG A 34 21.93 13.36 -21.07
N LYS A 35 21.21 14.33 -20.47
CA LYS A 35 20.68 15.49 -21.24
C LYS A 35 21.57 16.72 -21.03
N LYS A 36 22.06 17.23 -22.16
CA LYS A 36 23.13 18.22 -22.35
C LYS A 36 22.78 19.67 -21.94
N ASN A 37 21.86 19.94 -21.01
CA ASN A 37 21.46 21.34 -20.77
C ASN A 37 20.97 21.76 -19.38
N SER A 38 21.32 21.05 -18.30
CA SER A 38 21.08 21.57 -16.94
C SER A 38 22.04 20.97 -15.91
N TYR A 39 23.20 21.62 -15.76
CA TYR A 39 24.25 21.22 -14.81
C TYR A 39 23.75 21.26 -13.34
N SER A 40 22.80 22.14 -13.01
CA SER A 40 22.22 22.27 -11.66
C SER A 40 21.41 21.03 -11.23
N LEU A 41 20.56 20.51 -12.13
CA LEU A 41 19.69 19.36 -11.82
C LEU A 41 20.47 18.04 -11.67
N PHE A 42 21.58 17.90 -12.40
CA PHE A 42 22.47 16.75 -12.30
C PHE A 42 23.19 16.71 -10.95
N PHE A 43 23.73 17.84 -10.48
CA PHE A 43 24.44 17.92 -9.20
C PHE A 43 23.51 17.59 -8.02
N PHE A 44 22.30 18.17 -8.02
CA PHE A 44 21.27 17.89 -7.01
C PHE A 44 20.90 16.40 -6.95
N ARG A 45 20.72 15.74 -8.10
CA ARG A 45 20.35 14.31 -8.18
C ARG A 45 21.49 13.36 -7.82
N THR A 46 22.73 13.75 -8.08
CA THR A 46 23.90 12.94 -7.70
C THR A 46 24.11 12.98 -6.18
N HIS A 47 23.88 14.13 -5.55
CA HIS A 47 23.90 14.27 -4.09
C HIS A 47 22.76 13.48 -3.42
N LEU A 48 21.57 13.40 -4.03
CA LEU A 48 20.48 12.54 -3.55
C LEU A 48 20.84 11.05 -3.55
N LEU A 49 21.52 10.54 -4.59
CA LEU A 49 22.00 9.14 -4.58
C LEU A 49 23.06 8.89 -3.51
N GLN A 50 23.92 9.87 -3.24
CA GLN A 50 24.89 9.77 -2.15
C GLN A 50 24.20 9.75 -0.79
N LEU A 51 23.03 10.39 -0.64
CA LEU A 51 22.24 10.26 0.59
C LEU A 51 21.78 8.83 0.83
N PHE A 52 21.26 8.13 -0.20
CA PHE A 52 20.88 6.71 -0.09
C PHE A 52 22.05 5.79 0.31
N ALA A 53 23.30 6.19 0.05
CA ALA A 53 24.49 5.41 0.38
C ALA A 53 25.04 5.69 1.81
N LYS A 54 24.52 6.70 2.52
CA LYS A 54 24.97 7.04 3.87
C LYS A 54 24.27 6.17 4.91
N TRP A 55 25.00 5.72 5.93
CA TRP A 55 24.45 4.96 7.06
C TRP A 55 23.30 5.69 7.78
N TRP A 56 23.35 7.02 7.90
CA TRP A 56 22.28 7.83 8.48
C TRP A 56 20.96 7.74 7.69
N PHE A 57 20.99 7.42 6.40
CA PHE A 57 19.78 7.22 5.61
C PHE A 57 19.06 5.93 6.00
N ILE A 58 19.78 4.90 6.44
CA ILE A 58 19.18 3.68 6.99
C ILE A 58 18.43 4.01 8.28
N LEU A 59 18.99 4.87 9.15
CA LEU A 59 18.31 5.34 10.35
C LEU A 59 17.06 6.17 10.02
N PHE A 60 17.14 7.05 9.01
CA PHE A 60 15.98 7.78 8.51
C PHE A 60 14.89 6.84 7.97
N LEU A 61 15.27 5.83 7.20
CA LEU A 61 14.35 4.83 6.68
C LEU A 61 13.67 4.09 7.84
N ALA A 62 14.46 3.60 8.81
CA ALA A 62 13.92 2.92 10.00
C ALA A 62 12.95 3.81 10.77
N LEU A 63 13.25 5.11 10.91
CA LEU A 63 12.34 6.08 11.53
C LEU A 63 11.04 6.20 10.75
N CYS A 64 11.10 6.33 9.41
CA CYS A 64 9.89 6.37 8.58
C CYS A 64 9.04 5.11 8.75
N PHE A 65 9.65 3.92 8.78
CA PHE A 65 8.95 2.65 9.01
C PHE A 65 8.26 2.61 10.37
N VAL A 66 8.94 3.05 11.43
CA VAL A 66 8.37 3.09 12.79
C VAL A 66 7.21 4.06 12.86
N LEU A 67 7.35 5.28 12.33
CA LEU A 67 6.29 6.28 12.34
C LEU A 67 5.05 5.82 11.54
N GLU A 68 5.28 5.21 10.39
CA GLU A 68 4.22 4.68 9.53
C GLU A 68 3.49 3.53 10.24
N SER A 69 4.25 2.60 10.83
CA SER A 69 3.73 1.49 11.62
C SER A 69 2.87 1.95 12.80
N ILE A 70 3.36 2.93 13.58
CA ILE A 70 2.61 3.53 14.70
C ILE A 70 1.32 4.19 14.21
N THR A 71 1.37 4.90 13.08
CA THR A 71 0.22 5.58 12.52
C THR A 71 -0.86 4.59 12.10
N TRP A 72 -0.50 3.54 11.36
CA TRP A 72 -1.43 2.50 10.92
C TRP A 72 -2.02 1.71 12.09
N PHE A 73 -1.17 1.31 13.03
CA PHE A 73 -1.60 0.63 14.24
C PHE A 73 -2.61 1.50 15.00
N SER A 74 -2.30 2.78 15.21
CA SER A 74 -3.15 3.71 15.96
C SER A 74 -4.47 3.98 15.26
N LEU A 75 -4.46 4.18 13.94
CA LEU A 75 -5.69 4.36 13.15
C LEU A 75 -6.62 3.16 13.32
N LEU A 76 -6.13 1.93 13.15
CA LEU A 76 -6.98 0.75 13.29
C LEU A 76 -7.40 0.53 14.75
N TYR A 77 -6.46 0.59 15.68
CA TYR A 77 -6.70 0.25 17.08
C TYR A 77 -7.68 1.21 17.77
N PHE A 78 -7.57 2.52 17.51
CA PHE A 78 -8.38 3.54 18.18
C PHE A 78 -9.64 3.95 17.39
N GLN A 79 -9.60 3.94 16.04
CA GLN A 79 -10.72 4.46 15.24
C GLN A 79 -11.74 3.39 14.86
N TYR A 80 -11.33 2.13 14.73
CA TYR A 80 -12.21 1.00 14.39
C TYR A 80 -12.64 0.19 15.62
N GLU A 81 -12.65 0.83 16.78
CA GLU A 81 -13.16 0.23 18.01
C GLU A 81 -14.65 -0.07 17.89
N MET A 82 -15.03 -1.32 18.19
CA MET A 82 -16.40 -1.77 18.15
C MET A 82 -17.20 -1.20 19.33
N GLU A 83 -18.28 -0.47 19.01
CA GLU A 83 -19.24 0.02 20.01
C GLU A 83 -20.20 -1.10 20.44
N SER A 84 -20.65 -1.08 21.70
CA SER A 84 -21.50 -2.13 22.29
C SER A 84 -22.79 -2.37 21.51
N GLU A 85 -23.45 -1.31 21.06
CA GLU A 85 -24.67 -1.38 20.23
C GLU A 85 -24.45 -2.21 18.94
N THR A 86 -23.27 -2.09 18.34
CA THR A 86 -22.91 -2.82 17.12
C THR A 86 -22.61 -4.28 17.45
N PHE A 87 -21.95 -4.51 18.60
CA PHE A 87 -21.65 -5.86 19.06
C PHE A 87 -22.92 -6.64 19.33
N ASP A 88 -23.90 -6.07 20.02
CA ASP A 88 -25.16 -6.75 20.32
C ASP A 88 -25.93 -7.12 19.04
N ARG A 89 -25.86 -6.26 18.01
CA ARG A 89 -26.47 -6.53 16.69
C ARG A 89 -25.77 -7.65 15.94
N LEU A 90 -24.44 -7.72 16.00
CA LEU A 90 -23.63 -8.69 15.26
C LEU A 90 -23.35 -9.98 16.04
N LYS A 91 -23.65 -9.99 17.34
CA LYS A 91 -23.44 -11.11 18.26
C LYS A 91 -23.93 -12.46 17.71
N PRO A 92 -25.16 -12.61 17.16
CA PRO A 92 -25.60 -13.91 16.66
C PRO A 92 -24.73 -14.43 15.50
N LEU A 93 -24.25 -13.55 14.63
CA LEU A 93 -23.36 -13.91 13.52
C LEU A 93 -21.95 -14.27 14.00
N ILE A 94 -21.45 -13.52 14.99
CA ILE A 94 -20.13 -13.75 15.58
C ILE A 94 -20.12 -15.06 16.38
N GLU A 95 -21.17 -15.36 17.14
CA GLU A 95 -21.24 -16.59 17.95
C GLU A 95 -21.37 -17.86 17.09
N GLU A 96 -22.00 -17.77 15.92
CA GLU A 96 -22.11 -18.88 14.98
C GLU A 96 -20.75 -19.25 14.36
N GLU A 97 -19.97 -18.26 13.94
CA GLU A 97 -18.71 -18.47 13.21
C GLU A 97 -17.48 -18.47 14.14
N PHE A 98 -17.52 -17.72 15.25
CA PHE A 98 -16.40 -17.49 16.16
C PHE A 98 -16.83 -17.37 17.65
N PRO A 99 -17.20 -18.47 18.30
CA PRO A 99 -17.83 -18.46 19.64
C PRO A 99 -16.95 -17.92 20.78
N TYR A 100 -15.63 -17.81 20.59
CA TYR A 100 -14.69 -17.33 21.60
C TYR A 100 -14.26 -15.87 21.41
N LEU A 101 -14.75 -15.18 20.37
CA LEU A 101 -14.37 -13.79 20.13
C LEU A 101 -15.14 -12.82 21.02
N THR A 102 -14.40 -11.93 21.69
CA THR A 102 -14.96 -10.83 22.48
C THR A 102 -15.03 -9.54 21.65
N SER A 103 -15.85 -8.57 22.05
CA SER A 103 -15.96 -7.26 21.37
C SER A 103 -14.61 -6.56 21.21
N ASN A 104 -13.70 -6.72 22.18
CA ASN A 104 -12.33 -6.19 22.17
C ASN A 104 -11.42 -6.87 21.13
N ALA A 105 -11.81 -8.04 20.62
CA ALA A 105 -11.09 -8.75 19.58
C ALA A 105 -11.40 -8.20 18.17
N ILE A 106 -12.54 -7.54 17.99
CA ILE A 106 -13.13 -7.21 16.68
C ILE A 106 -12.86 -5.75 16.30
N ALA A 107 -12.56 -5.51 15.03
CA ALA A 107 -12.54 -4.18 14.43
C ALA A 107 -13.69 -4.10 13.42
N THR A 108 -14.51 -3.03 13.49
CA THR A 108 -15.70 -2.89 12.65
C THR A 108 -15.72 -1.54 11.93
N ALA A 109 -16.14 -1.58 10.66
CA ALA A 109 -16.32 -0.43 9.80
C ALA A 109 -17.81 -0.04 9.74
N ASP A 110 -18.46 0.08 10.90
CA ASP A 110 -19.87 0.48 10.98
C ASP A 110 -20.00 2.00 11.14
N TYR A 111 -20.40 2.68 10.06
CA TYR A 111 -20.40 4.14 9.95
C TYR A 111 -21.67 4.80 10.45
N TRP A 112 -22.78 4.07 10.53
CA TRP A 112 -24.10 4.67 10.74
C TRP A 112 -24.75 4.11 12.00
N ARG A 113 -25.24 4.99 12.87
CA ARG A 113 -26.06 4.61 14.03
C ARG A 113 -27.51 4.32 13.62
N ALA A 114 -28.26 3.70 14.52
CA ALA A 114 -29.70 3.46 14.32
C ALA A 114 -30.52 4.75 14.13
N ASP A 115 -30.03 5.88 14.62
CA ASP A 115 -30.64 7.22 14.46
C ASP A 115 -30.19 7.95 13.18
N HIS A 116 -29.52 7.26 12.25
CA HIS A 116 -28.90 7.82 11.04
C HIS A 116 -27.78 8.85 11.28
N SER A 117 -27.30 9.00 12.51
CA SER A 117 -26.12 9.83 12.78
C SER A 117 -24.83 9.10 12.37
N LEU A 118 -23.86 9.88 11.88
CA LEU A 118 -22.56 9.37 11.44
C LEU A 118 -21.66 9.08 12.66
N ARG A 119 -21.06 7.89 12.69
CA ARG A 119 -20.02 7.53 13.65
C ARG A 119 -18.67 8.08 13.18
N TRP A 120 -18.27 9.17 13.83
CA TRP A 120 -17.05 9.89 13.46
C TRP A 120 -15.76 9.08 13.58
N ARG A 121 -15.65 8.15 14.55
CA ARG A 121 -14.42 7.36 14.76
C ARG A 121 -14.08 6.49 13.53
N PRO A 122 -14.91 5.52 13.10
CA PRO A 122 -14.60 4.70 11.93
C PRO A 122 -14.52 5.52 10.65
N PHE A 123 -15.33 6.59 10.52
CA PHE A 123 -15.28 7.50 9.38
C PHE A 123 -13.93 8.21 9.27
N LEU A 124 -13.45 8.85 10.34
CA LEU A 124 -12.14 9.50 10.38
C LEU A 124 -11.00 8.51 10.18
N GLY A 125 -11.12 7.30 10.74
CA GLY A 125 -10.17 6.21 10.49
C GLY A 125 -10.07 5.85 9.00
N THR A 126 -11.21 5.74 8.31
CA THR A 126 -11.29 5.45 6.87
C THR A 126 -10.67 6.59 6.04
N VAL A 127 -11.04 7.84 6.34
CA VAL A 127 -10.47 9.02 5.68
C VAL A 127 -8.95 9.06 5.88
N GLY A 128 -8.47 8.78 7.10
CA GLY A 128 -7.04 8.71 7.41
C GLY A 128 -6.29 7.70 6.54
N PHE A 129 -6.80 6.46 6.43
CA PHE A 129 -6.21 5.46 5.54
C PHE A 129 -6.25 5.89 4.07
N CYS A 130 -7.37 6.43 3.59
CA CYS A 130 -7.50 6.91 2.21
C CYS A 130 -6.48 8.01 1.89
N VAL A 131 -6.28 8.98 2.79
CA VAL A 131 -5.31 10.06 2.61
C VAL A 131 -3.88 9.52 2.55
N LEU A 132 -3.49 8.65 3.50
CA LEU A 132 -2.15 8.05 3.53
C LEU A 132 -1.87 7.24 2.26
N MET A 133 -2.82 6.41 1.84
CA MET A 133 -2.69 5.59 0.64
C MET A 133 -2.64 6.42 -0.63
N THR A 134 -3.50 7.43 -0.75
CA THR A 134 -3.51 8.34 -1.89
C THR A 134 -2.19 9.09 -1.99
N PHE A 135 -1.66 9.58 -0.87
CA PHE A 135 -0.38 10.28 -0.84
C PHE A 135 0.77 9.41 -1.36
N VAL A 136 0.88 8.16 -0.87
CA VAL A 136 1.91 7.22 -1.32
C VAL A 136 1.72 6.86 -2.81
N LEU A 137 0.48 6.59 -3.23
CA LEU A 137 0.18 6.28 -4.64
C LEU A 137 0.53 7.43 -5.58
N CYS A 138 0.27 8.68 -5.19
CA CYS A 138 0.65 9.86 -5.97
C CYS A 138 2.17 9.94 -6.19
N ILE A 139 2.98 9.67 -5.15
CA ILE A 139 4.44 9.64 -5.27
C ILE A 139 4.88 8.54 -6.23
N VAL A 140 4.33 7.33 -6.06
CA VAL A 140 4.67 6.17 -6.91
C VAL A 140 4.30 6.43 -8.36
N LEU A 141 3.10 6.93 -8.64
CA LEU A 141 2.63 7.27 -10.00
C LEU A 141 3.49 8.37 -10.63
N TYR A 142 3.83 9.41 -9.88
CA TYR A 142 4.72 10.47 -10.36
C TYR A 142 6.11 9.92 -10.70
N CYS A 143 6.70 9.10 -9.83
CA CYS A 143 7.99 8.45 -10.09
C CYS A 143 7.91 7.53 -11.30
N ALA A 144 6.85 6.73 -11.41
CA ALA A 144 6.62 5.79 -12.50
C ALA A 144 6.47 6.49 -13.86
N GLY A 145 5.61 7.50 -13.96
CA GLY A 145 5.42 8.28 -15.19
C GLY A 145 6.72 8.94 -15.66
N ASN A 146 7.48 9.49 -14.72
CA ASN A 146 8.78 10.05 -15.04
C ASN A 146 9.80 9.00 -15.50
N ILE A 147 9.85 7.81 -14.89
CA ILE A 147 10.73 6.72 -15.34
C ILE A 147 10.35 6.33 -16.77
N TYR A 148 9.05 6.17 -17.05
CA TYR A 148 8.55 5.80 -18.37
C TYR A 148 8.98 6.80 -19.47
N TRP A 149 8.75 8.10 -19.27
CA TRP A 149 9.14 9.13 -20.24
C TRP A 149 10.64 9.17 -20.49
N ASN A 150 11.42 9.08 -19.40
CA ASN A 150 12.87 9.11 -19.45
C ASN A 150 13.44 7.93 -20.25
N LEU A 151 12.84 6.76 -20.08
CA LEU A 151 13.28 5.53 -20.71
C LEU A 151 12.88 5.42 -22.19
N HIS A 152 11.81 6.12 -22.61
CA HIS A 152 11.39 6.20 -24.01
C HIS A 152 12.16 7.26 -24.81
N GLY A 153 12.59 8.35 -24.17
CA GLY A 153 13.14 9.52 -24.87
C GLY A 153 14.66 9.63 -24.98
N ASN A 154 15.46 9.03 -24.07
CA ASN A 154 16.85 9.48 -23.89
C ASN A 154 17.91 8.37 -23.62
N VAL A 155 17.61 7.10 -23.88
CA VAL A 155 18.58 6.01 -23.60
C VAL A 155 19.47 5.75 -24.82
N LYS A 156 20.80 5.90 -24.64
CA LYS A 156 21.80 5.72 -25.71
C LYS A 156 22.02 4.26 -26.14
N SER A 157 21.82 3.30 -25.23
CA SER A 157 22.03 1.86 -25.50
C SER A 157 20.71 1.12 -25.59
N LYS A 158 20.45 0.49 -26.75
CA LYS A 158 19.24 -0.33 -26.97
C LYS A 158 19.13 -1.49 -25.97
N ARG A 159 20.26 -2.12 -25.62
CA ARG A 159 20.32 -3.22 -24.63
C ARG A 159 19.95 -2.73 -23.23
N LEU A 160 20.56 -1.63 -22.78
CA LEU A 160 20.25 -1.04 -21.46
C LEU A 160 18.80 -0.56 -21.39
N ALA A 161 18.28 0.03 -22.47
CA ALA A 161 16.88 0.46 -22.55
C ALA A 161 15.92 -0.73 -22.43
N SER A 162 16.20 -1.85 -23.10
CA SER A 162 15.36 -3.05 -23.05
C SER A 162 15.31 -3.66 -21.65
N LEU A 163 16.46 -3.79 -20.98
CA LEU A 163 16.55 -4.32 -19.61
C LEU A 163 15.82 -3.43 -18.60
N GLN A 164 16.05 -2.12 -18.65
CA GLN A 164 15.37 -1.17 -17.76
C GLN A 164 13.86 -1.12 -18.02
N LYS A 165 13.41 -1.29 -19.28
CA LYS A 165 11.98 -1.34 -19.63
C LYS A 165 11.35 -2.57 -19.03
N GLN A 166 12.00 -3.72 -19.18
CA GLN A 166 11.53 -4.96 -18.61
C GLN A 166 11.42 -4.88 -17.10
N LEU A 167 12.48 -4.45 -16.41
CA LEU A 167 12.46 -4.27 -14.95
C LEU A 167 11.37 -3.28 -14.50
N PHE A 168 11.10 -2.24 -15.29
CA PHE A 168 10.05 -1.27 -15.00
C PHE A 168 8.64 -1.85 -15.17
N TYR A 169 8.37 -2.54 -16.27
CA TYR A 169 7.08 -3.19 -16.50
C TYR A 169 6.80 -4.29 -15.50
N THR A 170 7.78 -5.15 -15.21
CA THR A 170 7.64 -6.18 -14.18
C THR A 170 7.32 -5.55 -12.83
N LEU A 171 8.02 -4.48 -12.46
CA LEU A 171 7.74 -3.76 -11.22
C LEU A 171 6.35 -3.12 -11.23
N LEU A 172 5.90 -2.53 -12.35
CA LEU A 172 4.55 -1.99 -12.45
C LEU A 172 3.48 -3.07 -12.29
N VAL A 173 3.64 -4.23 -12.91
CA VAL A 173 2.69 -5.35 -12.75
C VAL A 173 2.70 -5.85 -11.31
N GLN A 174 3.88 -6.02 -10.73
CA GLN A 174 4.06 -6.46 -9.35
C GLN A 174 3.42 -5.49 -8.36
N VAL A 175 3.57 -4.20 -8.57
CA VAL A 175 3.18 -3.16 -7.60
C VAL A 175 1.76 -2.66 -7.79
N PHE A 176 1.34 -2.49 -9.04
CA PHE A 176 0.00 -2.01 -9.34
C PHE A 176 -0.96 -3.16 -9.56
N SER A 177 -0.66 -4.11 -10.44
CA SER A 177 -1.68 -5.10 -10.81
C SER A 177 -1.98 -6.09 -9.70
N VAL A 178 -0.96 -6.60 -9.01
CA VAL A 178 -1.14 -7.66 -8.00
C VAL A 178 -1.78 -7.12 -6.70
N PRO A 179 -1.21 -6.14 -5.98
CA PRO A 179 -1.83 -5.53 -4.80
C PRO A 179 -3.17 -4.86 -5.06
N PHE A 180 -3.35 -4.17 -6.19
CA PHE A 180 -4.62 -3.47 -6.45
C PHE A 180 -5.80 -4.44 -6.58
N ILE A 181 -5.60 -5.56 -7.28
CA ILE A 181 -6.64 -6.56 -7.46
C ILE A 181 -6.83 -7.40 -6.20
N LEU A 182 -5.74 -7.89 -5.60
CA LEU A 182 -5.81 -8.88 -4.53
C LEU A 182 -5.94 -8.27 -3.14
N MET A 183 -5.57 -7.01 -2.96
CA MET A 183 -5.56 -6.38 -1.63
C MET A 183 -6.42 -5.12 -1.55
N TYR A 184 -6.34 -4.20 -2.52
CA TYR A 184 -7.13 -2.95 -2.43
C TYR A 184 -8.58 -3.14 -2.83
N THR A 185 -8.84 -3.88 -3.90
CA THR A 185 -10.21 -4.16 -4.35
C THR A 185 -11.05 -4.81 -3.25
N PRO A 186 -10.63 -5.90 -2.59
CA PRO A 186 -11.46 -6.49 -1.52
C PRO A 186 -11.65 -5.55 -0.34
N VAL A 187 -10.64 -4.76 0.04
CA VAL A 187 -10.76 -3.78 1.13
C VAL A 187 -11.79 -2.69 0.77
N LEU A 188 -11.74 -2.16 -0.46
CA LEU A 188 -12.71 -1.18 -0.94
C LEU A 188 -14.13 -1.76 -0.99
N LEU A 189 -14.27 -3.02 -1.42
CA LEU A 189 -15.55 -3.72 -1.46
C LEU A 189 -16.13 -4.02 -0.06
N VAL A 190 -15.30 -4.06 0.98
CA VAL A 190 -15.78 -4.23 2.37
C VAL A 190 -16.10 -2.88 3.02
N ILE A 191 -15.28 -1.85 2.77
CA ILE A 191 -15.36 -0.54 3.45
C ILE A 191 -16.39 0.39 2.79
N THR A 192 -16.53 0.34 1.46
CA THR A 192 -17.33 1.32 0.70
C THR A 192 -18.84 1.06 0.78
N PRO A 193 -19.34 -0.19 0.67
CA PRO A 193 -20.78 -0.43 0.74
C PRO A 193 -21.44 0.00 2.05
N PRO A 194 -20.86 -0.25 3.25
CA PRO A 194 -21.40 0.27 4.50
C PRO A 194 -21.44 1.80 4.55
N LEU A 195 -20.49 2.49 3.91
CA LEU A 195 -20.48 3.95 3.84
C LEU A 195 -21.64 4.50 2.99
N LEU A 196 -22.01 3.79 1.91
CA LEU A 196 -23.04 4.18 0.95
C LEU A 196 -24.43 3.58 1.25
N HIS A 197 -24.61 2.88 2.38
CA HIS A 197 -25.82 2.10 2.70
C HIS A 197 -26.17 1.04 1.64
N ILE A 198 -25.16 0.49 0.95
CA ILE A 198 -25.33 -0.58 -0.03
C ILE A 198 -25.17 -1.92 0.68
N HIS A 199 -26.20 -2.76 0.60
CA HIS A 199 -26.13 -4.14 1.09
C HIS A 199 -25.40 -5.01 0.07
N LEU A 200 -24.16 -5.40 0.40
CA LEU A 200 -23.36 -6.31 -0.41
C LEU A 200 -23.07 -7.58 0.38
N SER A 201 -23.62 -8.72 -0.07
CA SER A 201 -23.35 -10.04 0.51
C SER A 201 -22.09 -10.62 -0.10
N LEU A 202 -20.92 -10.29 0.46
CA LEU A 202 -19.66 -10.91 0.09
C LEU A 202 -19.41 -12.18 0.91
N PRO A 203 -18.70 -13.18 0.38
CA PRO A 203 -18.24 -14.31 1.18
C PRO A 203 -17.40 -13.83 2.38
N ASN A 204 -17.72 -14.29 3.59
CA ASN A 204 -17.09 -13.85 4.85
C ASN A 204 -15.55 -13.97 4.81
N HIS A 205 -15.02 -14.97 4.11
CA HIS A 205 -13.57 -15.23 4.02
C HIS A 205 -12.90 -14.69 2.75
N LEU A 206 -13.61 -13.92 1.90
CA LEU A 206 -13.07 -13.45 0.62
C LEU A 206 -11.77 -12.65 0.80
N MET A 207 -11.77 -11.69 1.72
CA MET A 207 -10.60 -10.83 1.98
C MET A 207 -9.41 -11.64 2.49
N SER A 208 -9.61 -12.50 3.50
CA SER A 208 -8.56 -13.35 4.05
C SER A 208 -7.99 -14.30 2.99
N SER A 209 -8.83 -14.86 2.13
CA SER A 209 -8.40 -15.77 1.07
C SER A 209 -7.51 -15.06 0.04
N LEU A 210 -7.91 -13.86 -0.41
CA LEU A 210 -7.12 -13.08 -1.36
C LEU A 210 -5.79 -12.60 -0.75
N PHE A 211 -5.77 -12.27 0.53
CA PHE A 211 -4.56 -11.86 1.25
C PHE A 211 -3.54 -13.00 1.38
N VAL A 212 -4.01 -14.25 1.53
CA VAL A 212 -3.13 -15.43 1.57
C VAL A 212 -2.53 -15.75 0.20
N VAL A 213 -3.28 -15.52 -0.87
CA VAL A 213 -2.81 -15.79 -2.25
C VAL A 213 -1.86 -14.70 -2.76
N PHE A 214 -1.95 -13.48 -2.23
CA PHE A 214 -1.14 -12.33 -2.66
C PHE A 214 0.38 -12.61 -2.71
N PRO A 215 1.05 -13.10 -1.64
CA PRO A 215 2.51 -13.30 -1.67
C PRO A 215 2.94 -14.33 -2.72
N PHE A 216 2.12 -15.34 -2.95
CA PHE A 216 2.38 -16.38 -3.95
C PHE A 216 2.34 -15.80 -5.37
N LEU A 217 1.30 -15.01 -5.68
CA LEU A 217 1.19 -14.35 -6.99
C LEU A 217 2.25 -13.28 -7.20
N ASP A 218 2.62 -12.54 -6.15
CA ASP A 218 3.72 -11.56 -6.20
C ASP A 218 5.04 -12.23 -6.60
N ALA A 219 5.38 -13.35 -5.95
CA ALA A 219 6.57 -14.13 -6.27
C ALA A 219 6.53 -14.70 -7.71
N LEU A 220 5.37 -15.18 -8.14
CA LEU A 220 5.20 -15.76 -9.49
C LEU A 220 5.39 -14.71 -10.59
N VAL A 221 4.86 -13.50 -10.40
CA VAL A 221 5.02 -12.39 -11.35
C VAL A 221 6.48 -12.00 -11.52
N ILE A 222 7.25 -11.97 -10.42
CA ILE A 222 8.70 -11.71 -10.48
C ILE A 222 9.42 -12.78 -11.29
N LEU A 223 9.14 -14.05 -11.00
CA LEU A 223 9.79 -15.20 -11.63
C LEU A 223 9.52 -15.26 -13.14
N ILE A 224 8.29 -14.96 -13.56
CA ILE A 224 7.90 -14.97 -14.98
C ILE A 224 8.37 -13.68 -15.68
N GLY A 225 8.32 -12.54 -14.99
CA GLY A 225 8.53 -11.22 -15.59
C GLY A 225 10.00 -10.87 -15.83
N VAL A 226 10.95 -11.40 -15.05
CA VAL A 226 12.37 -11.13 -15.22
C VAL A 226 13.01 -12.26 -16.04
N ARG A 227 13.29 -11.97 -17.33
CA ARG A 227 13.87 -12.93 -18.27
C ARG A 227 15.26 -13.41 -17.86
N ASP A 228 16.02 -12.61 -17.11
CA ASP A 228 17.36 -12.99 -16.65
C ASP A 228 17.33 -14.08 -15.55
N TYR A 229 16.17 -14.39 -14.95
CA TYR A 229 16.02 -15.54 -14.04
C TYR A 229 15.66 -16.86 -14.77
N ARG A 230 15.42 -16.82 -16.08
CA ARG A 230 15.12 -17.99 -16.94
C ARG A 230 16.22 -18.21 -17.97
#